data_AF-A0A3D0Z6D2-F1
#
_entry.id   AF-A0A3D0Z6D2-F1
#
_cell.length_a   1.000
_cell.length_b   1.000
_cell.length_c   1.000
_cell.angle_alpha   90.00
_cell.angle_beta   90.00
_cell.angle_gamma   90.00
#
_symmetry.space_group_name_H-M   'P 1'
#
loop_
_entity.id
_entity.type
_entity.pdbx_description
1 polymer ?
#
loop_
_entity_poly.entity_id
_entity_poly.type
_entity_poly.pdbx_seq_one_letter_code
_entity_poly.pdbx_strand_id
1 'polypeptide(L)'
;MLRADSGLWQNRLSSGGERTAGAVINMGTDFLGRIDALRKNFLAARQAIIIIGEENRRYFTGFSSSAGVLLVTQQDAALFADGRYIESARERVKCCAVLELAQGAPGITDWLKKHAAHTVFLEYGVRISELERYRQRLQDMELFPAKALENKITKLRRAKDTGGNKNPAPRAGGDRPGLYAYFGFYSRGCQRTGNRFGN
;
A
#
# COMPACT_ATOMS: atom_id res chain seq x y z
N MET A 1 36.98 -20.47 -13.03
CA MET A 1 36.10 -19.98 -14.11
C MET A 1 34.77 -20.69 -13.96
N LEU A 2 33.80 -20.10 -13.27
CA LEU A 2 32.48 -20.67 -13.02
C LEU A 2 31.44 -19.67 -13.51
N ARG A 3 30.67 -20.07 -14.54
CA ARG A 3 29.51 -19.34 -15.05
C ARG A 3 28.29 -19.82 -14.28
N ALA A 4 27.51 -18.90 -13.74
CA ALA A 4 26.28 -19.16 -13.02
C ALA A 4 25.11 -19.39 -13.98
N ASP A 5 24.35 -20.45 -13.73
CA ASP A 5 23.17 -20.87 -14.49
C ASP A 5 21.96 -19.94 -14.23
N SER A 6 21.59 -19.17 -15.24
CA SER A 6 20.32 -18.47 -15.34
C SER A 6 19.38 -19.22 -16.29
N GLY A 7 18.67 -20.24 -15.79
CA GLY A 7 17.99 -21.20 -16.67
C GLY A 7 16.62 -21.77 -16.24
N LEU A 8 15.97 -21.28 -15.17
CA LEU A 8 14.76 -21.93 -14.62
C LEU A 8 13.43 -21.17 -14.77
N TRP A 9 13.25 -20.35 -15.80
CA TRP A 9 11.99 -19.60 -15.99
C TRP A 9 11.30 -19.73 -17.36
N GLN A 10 11.76 -20.60 -18.28
CA GLN A 10 11.23 -20.60 -19.66
C GLN A 10 10.34 -21.78 -20.10
N ASN A 11 10.13 -22.83 -19.31
CA ASN A 11 9.33 -23.98 -19.77
C ASN A 11 8.04 -24.20 -18.98
N ARG A 12 6.99 -23.41 -19.28
CA ARG A 12 5.60 -23.81 -19.00
C ARG A 12 4.57 -23.06 -19.86
N LEU A 13 4.73 -23.04 -21.18
CA LEU A 13 3.67 -22.61 -22.09
C LEU A 13 3.71 -23.45 -23.38
N SER A 14 3.25 -24.70 -23.31
CA SER A 14 2.88 -25.50 -24.50
C SER A 14 2.10 -26.76 -24.08
N SER A 15 0.78 -26.64 -23.97
CA SER A 15 -0.18 -27.72 -24.27
C SER A 15 -1.60 -27.17 -24.12
N GLY A 16 -2.34 -27.13 -25.23
CA GLY A 16 -3.65 -26.50 -25.34
C GLY A 16 -4.80 -27.26 -24.66
N GLY A 17 -5.93 -26.57 -24.61
CA GLY A 17 -7.24 -27.09 -24.22
C GLY A 17 -8.27 -25.96 -24.16
N GLU A 18 -9.05 -25.80 -25.23
CA GLU A 18 -10.27 -24.98 -25.23
C GLU A 18 -11.34 -25.63 -24.33
N ARG A 19 -11.99 -24.85 -23.46
CA ARG A 19 -13.46 -24.65 -23.38
C ARG A 19 -13.95 -24.20 -22.00
N THR A 20 -15.00 -23.38 -22.09
CA THR A 20 -16.07 -23.05 -21.13
C THR A 20 -15.88 -21.88 -20.17
N ALA A 21 -16.80 -20.92 -20.35
CA ALA A 21 -17.13 -19.85 -19.45
C ALA A 21 -17.45 -20.40 -18.05
N GLY A 22 -16.56 -20.07 -17.10
CA GLY A 22 -16.79 -20.20 -15.68
C GLY A 22 -16.06 -19.04 -15.02
N ALA A 23 -16.76 -18.24 -14.24
CA ALA A 23 -16.21 -17.10 -13.53
C ALA A 23 -15.03 -17.54 -12.65
N VAL A 24 -13.80 -17.23 -13.08
CA VAL A 24 -12.60 -17.40 -12.26
C VAL A 24 -12.43 -16.13 -11.43
N ILE A 25 -12.44 -16.31 -10.13
CA ILE A 25 -12.28 -15.28 -9.11
C ILE A 25 -10.87 -14.66 -9.28
N ASN A 26 -10.78 -13.50 -9.94
CA ASN A 26 -9.53 -12.75 -10.08
C ASN A 26 -9.18 -12.05 -8.76
N MET A 27 -8.61 -12.77 -7.80
CA MET A 27 -7.84 -12.17 -6.71
C MET A 27 -6.35 -12.36 -7.04
N GLY A 28 -5.72 -11.35 -7.64
CA GLY A 28 -4.26 -11.32 -7.85
C GLY A 28 -3.79 -10.71 -9.17
N THR A 29 -4.63 -10.68 -10.21
CA THR A 29 -4.23 -10.20 -11.56
C THR A 29 -4.46 -8.71 -11.77
N ASP A 30 -5.38 -8.09 -11.01
CA ASP A 30 -5.71 -6.66 -11.10
C ASP A 30 -4.57 -5.78 -10.55
N PHE A 31 -4.01 -6.15 -9.40
CA PHE A 31 -2.91 -5.43 -8.76
C PHE A 31 -1.64 -5.45 -9.60
N LEU A 32 -1.31 -6.60 -10.20
CA LEU A 32 -0.19 -6.69 -11.14
C LEU A 32 -0.41 -5.77 -12.34
N GLY A 33 -1.62 -5.74 -12.90
CA GLY A 33 -2.01 -4.83 -13.98
C GLY A 33 -1.85 -3.34 -13.61
N ARG A 34 -2.16 -2.96 -12.38
CA ARG A 34 -1.99 -1.58 -11.88
C ARG A 34 -0.51 -1.19 -11.75
N ILE A 35 0.32 -2.07 -11.21
CA ILE A 35 1.78 -1.86 -11.14
C ILE A 35 2.37 -1.78 -12.56
N ASP A 36 1.92 -2.67 -13.45
CA ASP A 36 2.32 -2.68 -14.85
C ASP A 36 1.96 -1.40 -15.60
N ALA A 37 0.74 -0.90 -15.36
CA ALA A 37 0.29 0.36 -15.92
C ALA A 37 1.11 1.53 -15.37
N LEU A 38 1.48 1.52 -14.08
CA LEU A 38 2.32 2.56 -13.50
C LEU A 38 3.71 2.56 -14.14
N ARG A 39 4.40 1.41 -14.17
CA ARG A 39 5.78 1.32 -14.70
C ARG A 39 5.86 1.73 -16.17
N LYS A 40 4.97 1.20 -17.02
CA LYS A 40 5.01 1.44 -18.47
C LYS A 40 4.77 2.91 -18.86
N ASN A 41 4.02 3.64 -18.04
CA ASN A 41 3.60 4.99 -18.35
C ASN A 41 4.41 6.08 -17.65
N PHE A 42 5.23 5.73 -16.66
CA PHE A 42 5.92 6.72 -15.83
C PHE A 42 7.43 6.49 -15.74
N LEU A 43 7.89 5.24 -15.77
CA LEU A 43 9.29 4.91 -15.56
C LEU A 43 10.02 4.67 -16.88
N ALA A 44 11.19 5.29 -17.00
CA ALA A 44 12.21 4.95 -17.98
C ALA A 44 13.32 4.10 -17.33
N ALA A 45 14.37 3.80 -18.12
CA ALA A 45 15.53 3.07 -17.62
C ALA A 45 16.21 3.81 -16.45
N ARG A 46 16.73 3.05 -15.48
CA ARG A 46 17.43 3.56 -14.29
C ARG A 46 16.61 4.52 -13.41
N GLN A 47 15.29 4.42 -13.50
CA GLN A 47 14.35 5.18 -12.67
C GLN A 47 13.59 4.27 -11.70
N ALA A 48 13.30 4.80 -10.52
CA ALA A 48 12.48 4.13 -9.51
C ALA A 48 11.44 5.07 -8.91
N ILE A 49 10.38 4.52 -8.34
CA ILE A 49 9.36 5.22 -7.57
C ILE A 49 9.38 4.71 -6.13
N ILE A 50 9.22 5.62 -5.17
CA ILE A 50 8.97 5.34 -3.75
C ILE A 50 7.56 5.80 -3.38
N ILE A 51 6.74 4.86 -2.90
CA ILE A 51 5.38 5.12 -2.39
C ILE A 51 5.33 4.82 -0.89
N ILE A 52 4.95 5.83 -0.10
CA ILE A 52 4.89 5.85 1.39
C ILE A 52 3.46 6.11 1.89
N GLY A 53 2.55 6.60 1.07
CA GLY A 53 1.15 6.76 1.42
C GLY A 53 0.48 5.40 1.54
N GLU A 54 -0.20 5.15 2.66
CA GLU A 54 -0.97 3.91 2.86
C GLU A 54 -2.02 3.71 1.76
N GLU A 55 -2.71 4.77 1.37
CA GLU A 55 -3.74 4.72 0.33
C GLU A 55 -3.16 4.24 -1.02
N ASN A 56 -1.99 4.77 -1.40
CA ASN A 56 -1.30 4.42 -2.63
C ASN A 56 -0.76 2.99 -2.56
N ARG A 57 -0.11 2.59 -1.45
CA ARG A 57 0.34 1.20 -1.24
C ARG A 57 -0.83 0.21 -1.32
N ARG A 58 -1.94 0.48 -0.64
CA ARG A 58 -3.12 -0.40 -0.63
C ARG A 58 -3.75 -0.51 -2.02
N TYR A 59 -3.80 0.57 -2.77
CA TYR A 59 -4.31 0.55 -4.15
C TYR A 59 -3.50 -0.37 -5.07
N PHE A 60 -2.16 -0.35 -4.95
CA PHE A 60 -1.28 -1.17 -5.77
C PHE A 60 -1.10 -2.61 -5.30
N THR A 61 -1.17 -2.86 -4.00
CA THR A 61 -0.83 -4.19 -3.42
C THR A 61 -2.01 -4.94 -2.83
N GLY A 62 -3.15 -4.27 -2.61
CA GLY A 62 -4.31 -4.82 -1.89
C GLY A 62 -4.07 -5.04 -0.40
N PHE A 63 -2.89 -4.66 0.11
CA PHE A 63 -2.49 -4.87 1.50
C PHE A 63 -2.55 -3.56 2.29
N SER A 64 -3.29 -3.57 3.39
CA SER A 64 -3.34 -2.42 4.31
C SER A 64 -2.30 -2.64 5.39
N SER A 65 -1.31 -1.76 5.45
CA SER A 65 -0.37 -1.68 6.55
C SER A 65 -0.10 -0.22 6.91
N SER A 66 -0.01 0.06 8.21
CA SER A 66 0.29 1.39 8.73
C SER A 66 1.74 1.81 8.44
N ALA A 67 2.64 0.83 8.36
CA ALA A 67 4.05 1.04 8.03
C ALA A 67 4.44 0.19 6.81
N GLY A 68 5.21 0.80 5.91
CA GLY A 68 5.80 0.13 4.76
C GLY A 68 6.15 1.08 3.63
N VAL A 69 6.88 0.57 2.64
CA VAL A 69 7.32 1.34 1.47
C VAL A 69 7.17 0.45 0.25
N LEU A 70 6.47 0.93 -0.77
CA LEU A 70 6.41 0.24 -2.05
C LEU A 70 7.46 0.87 -2.98
N LEU A 71 8.38 0.05 -3.46
CA LEU A 71 9.35 0.41 -4.49
C LEU A 71 8.91 -0.16 -5.84
N VAL A 72 9.02 0.66 -6.88
CA VAL A 72 8.70 0.24 -8.25
C VAL A 72 9.83 0.71 -9.16
N THR A 73 10.38 -0.21 -9.95
CA THR A 73 11.33 0.08 -11.03
C THR A 73 10.69 -0.31 -12.36
N GLN A 74 11.41 -0.09 -13.46
CA GLN A 74 10.96 -0.53 -14.78
C GLN A 74 10.79 -2.07 -14.85
N GLN A 75 11.64 -2.82 -14.15
CA GLN A 75 11.72 -4.28 -14.27
C GLN A 75 10.99 -5.01 -13.14
N ASP A 76 11.03 -4.46 -11.92
CA ASP A 76 10.55 -5.15 -10.73
C ASP A 76 9.88 -4.20 -9.73
N ALA A 77 9.10 -4.75 -8.80
CA ALA A 77 8.47 -4.05 -7.71
C ALA A 77 8.62 -4.84 -6.40
N ALA A 78 8.77 -4.12 -5.28
CA ALA A 78 8.89 -4.72 -3.96
C ALA A 78 8.17 -3.91 -2.90
N LEU A 79 7.36 -4.58 -2.08
CA LEU A 79 6.77 -4.02 -0.88
C LEU A 79 7.68 -4.33 0.31
N PHE A 80 8.23 -3.28 0.91
CA PHE A 80 8.93 -3.34 2.19
C PHE A 80 7.89 -3.21 3.31
N ALA A 81 7.64 -4.30 4.02
CA ALA A 81 6.70 -4.36 5.13
C ALA A 81 7.46 -4.41 6.46
N ASP A 82 6.94 -3.72 7.48
CA ASP A 82 7.42 -3.88 8.86
C ASP A 82 7.31 -5.36 9.31
N GLY A 83 8.29 -5.84 10.07
CA GLY A 83 8.38 -7.24 10.49
C GLY A 83 7.13 -7.78 11.17
N ARG A 84 6.31 -6.94 11.82
CA ARG A 84 5.02 -7.34 12.42
C ARG A 84 4.01 -7.86 11.41
N TYR A 85 4.15 -7.46 10.14
CA TYR A 85 3.19 -7.73 9.08
C TYR A 85 3.79 -8.58 7.95
N ILE A 86 5.04 -9.03 8.07
CA ILE A 86 5.78 -9.65 6.96
C ILE A 86 5.13 -10.95 6.47
N GLU A 87 4.69 -11.81 7.37
CA GLU A 87 4.05 -13.09 7.03
C GLU A 87 2.70 -12.87 6.36
N SER A 88 1.84 -12.02 6.94
CA SER A 88 0.56 -11.65 6.34
C SER A 88 0.72 -10.94 4.99
N ALA A 89 1.79 -10.16 4.82
CA ALA A 89 2.10 -9.51 3.55
C ALA A 89 2.49 -10.56 2.49
N ARG A 90 3.34 -11.54 2.81
CA ARG A 90 3.73 -12.63 1.90
C ARG A 90 2.54 -13.50 1.48
N GLU A 91 1.59 -13.72 2.39
CA GLU A 91 0.37 -14.47 2.10
C GLU A 91 -0.56 -13.71 1.14
N ARG A 92 -0.73 -12.39 1.33
CA ARG A 92 -1.75 -11.61 0.62
C ARG A 92 -1.25 -10.91 -0.63
N VAL A 93 0.00 -10.45 -0.65
CA VAL A 93 0.58 -9.70 -1.76
C VAL A 93 1.15 -10.69 -2.77
N LYS A 94 0.50 -10.78 -3.93
CA LYS A 94 0.92 -11.66 -5.05
C LYS A 94 1.42 -10.90 -6.27
N CYS A 95 1.30 -9.57 -6.26
CA CYS A 95 1.66 -8.72 -7.40
C CYS A 95 3.13 -8.30 -7.42
N CYS A 96 3.86 -8.44 -6.30
CA CYS A 96 5.24 -7.99 -6.17
C CYS A 96 5.97 -8.76 -5.07
N ALA A 97 7.30 -8.63 -5.02
CA ALA A 97 8.08 -9.19 -3.93
C ALA A 97 7.72 -8.53 -2.59
N VAL A 98 7.81 -9.28 -1.50
CA VAL A 98 7.61 -8.75 -0.15
C VAL A 98 8.91 -8.93 0.63
N LEU A 99 9.47 -7.80 1.06
CA LEU A 99 10.72 -7.73 1.80
C LEU A 99 10.47 -7.14 3.18
N GLU A 100 11.27 -7.55 4.15
CA GLU A 100 11.18 -6.97 5.49
C GLU A 100 11.87 -5.60 5.51
N LEU A 101 11.17 -4.61 6.07
CA LEU A 101 11.72 -3.31 6.39
C LEU A 101 12.52 -3.45 7.68
N ALA A 102 13.77 -3.90 7.56
CA ALA A 102 14.69 -3.94 8.69
C ALA A 102 14.90 -2.53 9.27
N GLN A 103 15.12 -2.44 10.58
CA GLN A 103 15.46 -1.20 11.29
C GLN A 103 16.84 -0.70 10.81
N GLY A 104 16.87 0.00 9.67
CA GLY A 104 18.11 0.50 9.05
C GLY A 104 17.92 0.93 7.60
N ALA A 105 18.90 1.69 7.08
CA ALA A 105 18.95 2.15 5.70
C ALA A 105 19.24 1.08 4.61
N PRO A 106 19.96 -0.05 4.84
CA PRO A 106 20.49 -0.85 3.74
C PRO A 106 19.40 -1.46 2.85
N GLY A 107 18.26 -1.89 3.41
CA GLY A 107 17.24 -2.60 2.63
C GLY A 107 16.72 -1.83 1.40
N ILE A 108 16.41 -0.53 1.54
CA ILE A 108 15.89 0.29 0.43
C ILE A 108 17.02 0.71 -0.51
N THR A 109 18.12 1.23 0.04
CA THR A 109 19.25 1.72 -0.76
C THR A 109 19.89 0.59 -1.56
N ASP A 110 20.12 -0.58 -0.96
CA ASP A 110 20.73 -1.74 -1.62
C ASP A 110 19.82 -2.30 -2.69
N TRP A 111 18.50 -2.32 -2.44
CA TRP A 111 17.53 -2.75 -3.45
C TRP A 111 17.54 -1.81 -4.66
N LEU A 112 17.57 -0.49 -4.44
CA LEU A 112 17.66 0.49 -5.53
C LEU A 112 18.99 0.38 -6.30
N LYS A 113 20.12 0.18 -5.60
CA LYS A 113 21.44 -0.04 -6.20
C LYS A 113 21.47 -1.31 -7.04
N LYS A 114 20.89 -2.41 -6.54
CA LYS A 114 20.76 -3.68 -7.27
C LYS A 114 19.99 -3.53 -8.58
N HIS A 115 19.02 -2.61 -8.63
CA HIS A 115 18.25 -2.30 -9.84
C HIS A 115 18.84 -1.16 -10.67
N ALA A 116 20.06 -0.73 -10.37
CA ALA A 116 20.77 0.35 -11.05
C ALA A 116 19.96 1.67 -11.16
N ALA A 117 19.08 1.92 -10.17
CA ALA A 117 18.29 3.14 -10.11
C ALA A 117 19.21 4.32 -9.76
N HIS A 118 19.18 5.36 -10.60
CA HIS A 118 19.91 6.61 -10.39
C HIS A 118 18.96 7.74 -10.01
N THR A 119 17.79 7.79 -10.68
CA THR A 119 16.75 8.77 -10.41
C THR A 119 15.61 8.12 -9.67
N VAL A 120 15.20 8.72 -8.56
CA VAL A 120 14.18 8.18 -7.67
C VAL A 120 13.07 9.22 -7.50
N PHE A 121 11.86 8.85 -7.88
CA PHE A 121 10.68 9.68 -7.72
C PHE A 121 9.98 9.33 -6.42
N LEU A 122 9.91 10.30 -5.51
CA LEU A 122 9.17 10.20 -4.28
C LEU A 122 7.73 10.63 -4.51
N GLU A 123 6.79 9.91 -3.89
CA GLU A 123 5.39 10.30 -3.81
C GLU A 123 5.23 11.77 -3.37
N TYR A 124 4.30 12.47 -4.03
CA TYR A 124 4.01 13.86 -3.73
C TYR A 124 3.09 13.96 -2.51
N GLY A 125 3.26 15.00 -1.68
CA GLY A 125 2.44 15.17 -0.46
C GLY A 125 2.92 14.39 0.76
N VAL A 126 4.08 13.72 0.67
CA VAL A 126 4.77 13.17 1.84
C VAL A 126 5.22 14.29 2.77
N ARG A 127 5.35 13.97 4.07
CA ARG A 127 5.86 14.93 5.07
C ARG A 127 7.27 15.38 4.71
N ILE A 128 7.61 16.64 5.01
CA ILE A 128 8.96 17.17 4.77
C ILE A 128 10.02 16.34 5.52
N SER A 129 9.72 15.91 6.74
CA SER A 129 10.61 15.05 7.53
C SER A 129 10.88 13.69 6.86
N GLU A 130 9.91 13.13 6.14
CA GLU A 130 10.10 11.90 5.36
C GLU A 130 11.03 12.17 4.16
N LEU A 131 10.76 13.25 3.41
CA LEU A 131 11.59 13.65 2.28
C LEU A 131 13.06 13.83 2.68
N GLU A 132 13.32 14.58 3.75
CA GLU A 132 14.67 14.82 4.25
C GLU A 132 15.34 13.52 4.72
N ARG A 133 14.59 12.62 5.35
CA ARG A 133 15.11 11.29 5.73
C ARG A 133 15.56 10.50 4.51
N TYR A 134 14.80 10.53 3.41
CA TYR A 134 15.20 9.84 2.18
C TYR A 134 16.36 10.54 1.47
N ARG A 135 16.42 11.87 1.46
CA ARG A 135 17.58 12.61 0.92
C ARG A 135 18.88 12.24 1.65
N GLN A 136 18.84 12.19 2.98
CA GLN A 136 19.99 11.80 3.78
C GLN A 136 20.41 10.34 3.56
N ARG A 137 19.46 9.46 3.23
CA ARG A 137 19.73 8.01 3.02
C ARG A 137 20.15 7.67 1.60
N LEU A 138 19.65 8.41 0.61
CA LEU A 138 19.83 8.16 -0.83
C LEU A 138 20.77 9.20 -1.44
N GLN A 139 21.92 9.46 -0.79
CA GLN A 139 22.88 10.49 -1.24
C GLN A 139 23.52 10.18 -2.59
N ASP A 140 23.61 8.90 -2.94
CA ASP A 140 24.16 8.43 -4.22
C ASP A 140 23.13 8.49 -5.38
N MET A 141 21.92 9.01 -5.13
CA MET A 141 20.80 9.00 -6.08
C MET A 141 20.09 10.35 -6.12
N GLU A 142 19.51 10.67 -7.26
CA GLU A 142 18.73 11.90 -7.43
C GLU A 142 17.28 11.67 -7.00
N LEU A 143 16.90 12.21 -5.84
CA LEU A 143 15.56 12.08 -5.27
C LEU A 143 14.69 13.30 -5.58
N PHE A 144 13.58 13.08 -6.28
CA PHE A 144 12.62 14.14 -6.64
C PHE A 144 11.20 13.82 -6.16
N PRO A 145 10.55 14.68 -5.36
CA PRO A 145 9.11 14.58 -5.14
C PRO A 145 8.37 14.91 -6.44
N ALA A 146 7.59 13.96 -6.96
CA ALA A 146 7.02 14.06 -8.31
C ALA A 146 5.51 14.31 -8.31
N LYS A 147 5.08 15.56 -8.53
CA LYS A 147 3.63 15.87 -8.72
C LYS A 147 3.02 15.17 -9.95
N ALA A 148 3.83 14.91 -10.97
CA ALA A 148 3.42 14.14 -12.15
C ALA A 148 3.05 12.69 -11.79
N LEU A 149 3.73 12.09 -10.80
CA LEU A 149 3.42 10.75 -10.29
C LEU A 149 2.03 10.74 -9.66
N GLU A 150 1.74 11.71 -8.81
CA GLU A 150 0.43 11.84 -8.14
C GLU A 150 -0.72 11.96 -9.16
N ASN A 151 -0.54 12.83 -10.17
CA ASN A 151 -1.50 12.96 -11.26
C ASN A 151 -1.71 11.64 -12.01
N LYS A 152 -0.64 10.84 -12.20
CA LYS A 152 -0.73 9.55 -12.88
C LYS A 152 -1.46 8.52 -12.03
N ILE A 153 -1.14 8.41 -10.74
CA ILE A 153 -1.81 7.50 -9.81
C ILE A 153 -3.31 7.85 -9.74
N THR A 154 -3.64 9.14 -9.64
CA THR A 154 -5.03 9.62 -9.67
C THR A 154 -5.75 9.20 -10.95
N LYS A 155 -5.10 9.29 -12.12
CA LYS A 155 -5.69 8.82 -13.40
C LYS A 155 -5.91 7.30 -13.40
N LEU A 156 -4.96 6.52 -12.87
CA LEU A 156 -5.12 5.06 -12.74
C LEU A 156 -6.29 4.70 -11.83
N ARG A 157 -6.50 5.44 -10.73
CA ARG A 157 -7.64 5.27 -9.83
C ARG A 157 -8.99 5.64 -10.45
N ARG A 158 -9.00 6.66 -11.31
CA ARG A 158 -10.20 7.13 -12.01
C ARG A 158 -10.56 6.26 -13.21
N ALA A 159 -9.57 5.65 -13.85
CA ALA A 159 -9.80 4.62 -14.85
C ALA A 159 -10.56 3.49 -14.13
N LYS A 160 -11.87 3.48 -14.34
CA LYS A 160 -12.75 2.45 -13.85
C LYS A 160 -12.22 1.15 -14.44
N ASP A 161 -11.86 0.19 -13.59
CA ASP A 161 -11.75 -1.19 -14.02
C ASP A 161 -13.03 -1.46 -14.82
N THR A 162 -12.92 -1.78 -16.11
CA THR A 162 -14.04 -2.14 -17.00
C THR A 162 -14.66 -3.50 -16.60
N GLY A 163 -14.59 -3.83 -15.32
CA GLY A 163 -15.32 -4.86 -14.61
C GLY A 163 -15.75 -4.28 -13.27
N GLY A 164 -16.90 -3.59 -13.26
CA GLY A 164 -17.50 -3.13 -12.02
C GLY A 164 -17.90 -4.32 -11.16
N ASN A 165 -17.21 -4.53 -10.04
CA ASN A 165 -17.83 -5.12 -8.87
C ASN A 165 -17.82 -4.07 -7.75
N LYS A 166 -18.99 -3.52 -7.45
CA LYS A 166 -19.21 -2.69 -6.26
C LYS A 166 -19.28 -3.61 -5.04
N ASN A 167 -18.15 -4.16 -4.62
CA ASN A 167 -18.02 -4.72 -3.29
C ASN A 167 -17.25 -3.71 -2.44
N PRO A 168 -17.93 -2.84 -1.64
CA PRO A 168 -17.21 -2.13 -0.59
C PRO A 168 -16.54 -3.17 0.29
N ALA A 169 -15.28 -2.93 0.67
CA ALA A 169 -14.57 -3.76 1.64
C ALA A 169 -15.52 -4.05 2.82
N PRO A 170 -15.62 -5.30 3.31
CA PRO A 170 -16.45 -5.58 4.47
C PRO A 170 -15.96 -4.68 5.60
N ARG A 171 -16.84 -3.76 6.03
CA ARG A 171 -16.65 -3.05 7.29
C ARG A 171 -16.60 -4.16 8.34
N ALA A 172 -15.45 -4.34 8.97
CA ALA A 172 -15.33 -5.24 10.11
C ALA A 172 -16.43 -4.85 11.10
N GLY A 173 -17.40 -5.75 11.28
CA GLY A 173 -18.59 -5.52 12.07
C GLY A 173 -18.23 -5.17 13.52
N GLY A 174 -18.97 -4.23 14.06
CA GLY A 174 -18.92 -3.82 15.44
C GLY A 174 -20.11 -2.94 15.75
N ASP A 175 -21.32 -3.40 15.43
CA ASP A 175 -22.56 -2.85 15.99
C ASP A 175 -22.52 -3.11 17.51
N ARG A 176 -22.17 -2.06 18.27
CA ARG A 176 -22.71 -1.87 19.61
C ARG A 176 -23.58 -0.62 19.54
N PRO A 177 -24.89 -0.70 19.82
CA PRO A 177 -25.71 0.49 19.94
C PRO A 177 -25.34 1.20 21.25
N GLY A 178 -24.44 2.17 21.19
CA GLY A 178 -24.22 3.14 22.26
C GLY A 178 -25.10 4.35 22.03
N LEU A 179 -26.25 4.41 22.72
CA LEU A 179 -27.06 5.62 22.80
C LEU A 179 -26.22 6.77 23.36
N TYR A 180 -25.95 7.78 22.53
CA TYR A 180 -25.68 9.13 23.03
C TYR A 180 -27.00 9.89 23.07
N ALA A 181 -27.67 9.83 24.22
CA ALA A 181 -28.73 10.76 24.55
C ALA A 181 -28.10 12.07 25.02
N TYR A 182 -28.21 13.13 24.23
CA TYR A 182 -28.01 14.50 24.67
C TYR A 182 -29.26 15.29 24.32
N PHE A 183 -30.24 15.29 25.22
CA PHE A 183 -31.29 16.31 25.29
C PHE A 183 -31.71 16.45 26.75
N GLY A 184 -31.63 17.68 27.24
CA GLY A 184 -31.73 18.00 28.66
C GLY A 184 -33.14 17.93 29.24
N PHE A 185 -33.19 17.86 30.56
CA PHE A 185 -34.35 18.28 31.34
C PHE A 185 -33.88 19.02 32.59
N TYR A 186 -34.08 20.33 32.56
CA TYR A 186 -34.32 21.15 33.74
C TYR A 186 -35.67 20.71 34.32
N SER A 187 -35.70 20.19 35.56
CA SER A 187 -36.75 20.48 36.56
C SER A 187 -36.68 19.56 37.79
N ARG A 188 -36.44 20.21 38.95
CA ARG A 188 -37.06 20.02 40.27
C ARG A 188 -37.16 18.61 40.87
N GLY A 189 -36.56 18.46 42.06
CA GLY A 189 -36.85 17.33 42.96
C GLY A 189 -36.08 17.36 44.28
N CYS A 190 -36.07 18.49 44.99
CA CYS A 190 -35.58 18.56 46.37
C CYS A 190 -36.54 17.79 47.28
N GLN A 191 -36.14 16.60 47.72
CA GLN A 191 -36.91 15.81 48.68
C GLN A 191 -36.65 16.31 50.10
N ARG A 192 -37.76 16.67 50.75
CA ARG A 192 -37.88 16.90 52.18
C ARG A 192 -37.44 15.64 52.94
N THR A 193 -36.41 15.78 53.76
CA THR A 193 -36.27 15.00 54.99
C THR A 193 -36.44 15.95 56.17
N GLY A 194 -37.54 15.78 56.91
CA GLY A 194 -37.81 16.52 58.13
C GLY A 194 -36.96 16.00 59.28
N ASN A 195 -36.43 16.94 60.06
CA ASN A 195 -36.05 16.78 61.47
C ASN A 195 -36.19 18.19 62.07
N ARG A 196 -37.27 18.50 62.81
CA ARG A 196 -37.50 18.25 64.24
C ARG A 196 -36.44 18.95 65.10
N PHE A 197 -36.81 20.08 65.72
CA PHE A 197 -36.40 20.72 67.00
C PHE A 197 -36.93 22.18 66.89
N GLY A 198 -37.70 22.79 67.80
CA GLY A 198 -38.00 22.52 69.21
C GLY A 198 -37.62 23.75 70.02
N ASN A 199 -38.63 24.57 70.37
CA ASN A 199 -38.64 25.83 71.15
C ASN A 199 -37.91 27.05 70.61
#